data_AF-A0A7C6SJF7-F1
#
_entry.id   AF-A0A7C6SJF7-F1
#
_cell.length_a   1.000
_cell.length_b   1.000
_cell.length_c   1.000
_cell.angle_alpha   90.00
_cell.angle_beta   90.00
_cell.angle_gamma   90.00
#
_symmetry.space_group_name_H-M   'P 1'
#
loop_
_entity.id
_entity.type
_entity.pdbx_description
1 polymer ?
#
loop_
_entity_poly.entity_id
_entity_poly.type
_entity_poly.pdbx_seq_one_letter_code
_entity_poly.pdbx_strand_id
1 'polypeptide(L)'
;MNNLLVAQSGGPTAVINATLAGILQGIRINNKVDRVYGAKNGIEGVFKEKFIDLNELVVDPLKLETLKYTPSSALGTCRYKLEDWRNDEEVYKKLTDIFHKYEIKYFIYIGGNDSMDTVYKLSDYCTKNDLDIVIVGAPKTIDNDLEITDHCPGFGSAAKYIATTIAELERDTASYDIPAVTIVEIMGRNAGWLTASSALARLNGGAGPDLIYLCERAFDKE
;
A
#
# COMPACT_ATOMS: atom_id res chain seq x y z
N MET A 1 -8.37 16.00 -22.84
CA MET A 1 -7.75 16.45 -21.58
C MET A 1 -6.76 15.40 -21.10
N ASN A 2 -5.88 15.74 -20.18
CA ASN A 2 -4.89 14.85 -19.57
C ASN A 2 -5.24 14.62 -18.09
N ASN A 3 -6.33 13.91 -17.80
CA ASN A 3 -6.75 13.71 -16.41
C ASN A 3 -5.96 12.57 -15.74
N LEU A 4 -5.77 12.68 -14.42
CA LEU A 4 -5.19 11.62 -13.60
C LEU A 4 -6.28 10.93 -12.79
N LEU A 5 -6.22 9.61 -12.73
CA LEU A 5 -6.95 8.79 -11.76
C LEU A 5 -5.96 8.14 -10.78
N VAL A 6 -6.22 8.25 -9.48
CA VAL A 6 -5.47 7.58 -8.42
C VAL A 6 -6.38 6.63 -7.65
N ALA A 7 -5.87 5.45 -7.30
CA ALA A 7 -6.61 4.50 -6.48
C ALA A 7 -5.69 3.76 -5.50
N GLN A 8 -6.26 3.33 -4.36
CA GLN A 8 -5.57 2.59 -3.30
C GLN A 8 -6.09 1.15 -3.24
N SER A 9 -5.20 0.18 -2.99
CA SER A 9 -5.50 -1.25 -3.08
C SER A 9 -4.76 -2.11 -2.06
N GLY A 10 -5.37 -3.23 -1.69
CA GLY A 10 -4.86 -4.20 -0.72
C GLY A 10 -5.05 -3.78 0.74
N GLY A 11 -4.26 -4.38 1.63
CA GLY A 11 -4.27 -4.01 3.05
C GLY A 11 -3.85 -2.54 3.25
N PRO A 12 -4.56 -1.77 4.09
CA PRO A 12 -4.15 -0.40 4.43
C PRO A 12 -2.85 -0.40 5.24
N THR A 13 -2.15 0.75 5.24
CA THR A 13 -0.99 0.99 6.11
C THR A 13 -1.18 2.29 6.88
N ALA A 14 -0.30 2.56 7.85
CA ALA A 14 -0.29 3.83 8.57
C ALA A 14 0.07 5.03 7.66
N VAL A 15 0.63 4.80 6.47
CA VAL A 15 1.24 5.85 5.62
C VAL A 15 0.80 5.82 4.15
N ILE A 16 -0.13 4.95 3.75
CA ILE A 16 -0.58 4.85 2.36
C ILE A 16 -1.17 6.19 1.85
N ASN A 17 -1.75 6.99 2.75
CA ASN A 17 -2.22 8.34 2.45
C ASN A 17 -1.09 9.36 2.25
N ALA A 18 0.09 9.13 2.84
CA ALA A 18 1.27 9.96 2.56
C ALA A 18 1.76 9.76 1.11
N THR A 19 1.66 8.54 0.57
CA THR A 19 1.91 8.29 -0.87
C THR A 19 0.91 9.05 -1.74
N LEU A 20 -0.39 8.99 -1.41
CA LEU A 20 -1.41 9.77 -2.12
C LEU A 20 -1.12 11.28 -2.06
N ALA A 21 -0.81 11.81 -0.87
CA ALA A 21 -0.44 13.22 -0.70
C ALA A 21 0.78 13.60 -1.55
N GLY A 22 1.81 12.75 -1.60
CA GLY A 22 3.00 12.97 -2.43
C GLY A 22 2.68 13.01 -3.94
N ILE A 23 1.78 12.14 -4.42
CA ILE A 23 1.29 12.17 -5.80
C ILE A 23 0.58 13.51 -6.07
N LEU A 24 -0.34 13.93 -5.20
CA LEU A 24 -1.08 15.19 -5.35
C LEU A 24 -0.16 16.42 -5.31
N GLN A 25 0.85 16.42 -4.43
CA GLN A 25 1.88 17.46 -4.38
C GLN A 25 2.73 17.49 -5.67
N GLY A 26 3.09 16.33 -6.21
CA GLY A 26 3.81 16.21 -7.48
C GLY A 26 3.04 16.75 -8.68
N ILE A 27 1.70 16.64 -8.66
CA ILE A 27 0.84 17.24 -9.68
C ILE A 27 0.80 18.76 -9.55
N ARG A 28 0.71 19.28 -8.32
CA ARG A 28 0.66 20.73 -8.08
C ARG A 28 1.86 21.48 -8.67
N ILE A 29 3.02 20.82 -8.73
CA ILE A 29 4.26 21.41 -9.30
C ILE A 29 4.38 21.21 -10.81
N ASN A 30 3.44 20.53 -11.48
CA ASN A 30 3.52 20.15 -12.89
C ASN A 30 2.21 20.41 -13.65
N ASN A 31 2.25 21.24 -14.69
CA ASN A 31 1.08 21.64 -15.48
C ASN A 31 0.65 20.60 -16.54
N LYS A 32 0.96 19.31 -16.34
CA LYS A 32 0.66 18.22 -17.28
C LYS A 32 -0.68 17.52 -17.04
N VAL A 33 -1.34 17.80 -15.91
CA VAL A 33 -2.59 17.16 -15.49
C VAL A 33 -3.68 18.22 -15.36
N ASP A 34 -4.81 18.01 -16.03
CA ASP A 34 -5.93 18.97 -16.03
C ASP A 34 -6.85 18.77 -14.82
N ARG A 35 -7.19 17.51 -14.50
CA ARG A 35 -8.04 17.14 -13.35
C ARG A 35 -7.51 15.90 -12.64
N VAL A 36 -7.78 15.82 -11.35
CA VAL A 36 -7.42 14.67 -10.52
C VAL A 36 -8.66 13.99 -9.94
N TYR A 37 -8.79 12.70 -10.19
CA TYR A 37 -9.83 11.83 -9.66
C TYR A 37 -9.24 10.81 -8.67
N GLY A 38 -10.00 10.49 -7.62
CA GLY A 38 -9.77 9.35 -6.76
C GLY A 38 -10.81 8.26 -7.00
N ALA A 39 -10.42 7.00 -7.19
CA ALA A 39 -11.37 5.89 -7.26
C ALA A 39 -11.70 5.33 -5.87
N LYS A 40 -12.99 5.28 -5.52
CA LYS A 40 -13.43 4.69 -4.25
C LYS A 40 -13.28 3.17 -4.26
N ASN A 41 -12.55 2.61 -3.30
CA ASN A 41 -12.33 1.17 -3.14
C ASN A 41 -11.59 0.55 -4.33
N GLY A 42 -10.48 1.17 -4.75
CA GLY A 42 -9.55 0.60 -5.73
C GLY A 42 -10.17 0.41 -7.12
N ILE A 43 -9.72 -0.62 -7.83
CA ILE A 43 -10.15 -0.91 -9.22
C ILE A 43 -11.65 -1.23 -9.32
N GLU A 44 -12.27 -1.77 -8.26
CA GLU A 44 -13.73 -1.95 -8.23
C GLU A 44 -14.48 -0.62 -8.30
N GLY A 45 -13.91 0.44 -7.72
CA GLY A 45 -14.40 1.80 -7.85
C GLY A 45 -14.42 2.29 -9.28
N VAL A 46 -13.41 1.89 -10.06
CA VAL A 46 -13.30 2.21 -11.49
C VAL A 46 -14.42 1.55 -12.26
N PHE A 47 -14.63 0.24 -12.11
CA PHE A 47 -15.73 -0.47 -12.78
C PHE A 47 -17.13 0.07 -12.45
N LYS A 48 -17.29 0.62 -11.25
CA LYS A 48 -18.55 1.20 -10.76
C LYS A 48 -18.63 2.72 -10.99
N GLU A 49 -17.61 3.30 -11.64
CA GLU A 49 -17.47 4.73 -11.92
C GLU A 49 -17.64 5.63 -10.66
N LYS A 50 -17.22 5.11 -9.51
CA LYS A 50 -17.30 5.79 -8.21
C LYS A 50 -16.07 6.67 -7.99
N PHE A 51 -16.02 7.78 -8.71
CA PHE A 51 -14.94 8.75 -8.62
C PHE A 51 -15.26 9.90 -7.67
N ILE A 52 -14.24 10.37 -6.97
CA ILE A 52 -14.25 11.64 -6.24
C ILE A 52 -13.32 12.62 -6.92
N ASP A 53 -13.75 13.88 -6.98
CA ASP A 53 -12.91 14.97 -7.45
C ASP A 53 -11.91 15.34 -6.35
N LEU A 54 -10.62 15.36 -6.69
CA LEU A 54 -9.53 15.68 -5.78
C LEU A 54 -8.89 17.05 -6.07
N ASN A 55 -9.40 17.83 -7.02
CA ASN A 55 -8.81 19.10 -7.44
C ASN A 55 -8.72 20.10 -6.27
N GLU A 56 -9.76 20.19 -5.43
CA GLU A 56 -9.72 21.04 -4.23
C GLU A 56 -8.67 20.58 -3.22
N LEU A 57 -8.45 19.27 -3.10
CA LEU A 57 -7.45 18.71 -2.21
C LEU A 57 -6.03 19.01 -2.70
N VAL A 58 -5.79 19.00 -4.01
CA VAL A 58 -4.47 19.30 -4.61
C VAL A 58 -3.99 20.71 -4.25
N VAL A 59 -4.90 21.69 -4.17
CA VAL A 59 -4.56 23.09 -3.93
C VAL A 59 -4.61 23.51 -2.46
N ASP A 60 -4.99 22.61 -1.55
CA ASP A 60 -5.12 22.87 -0.11
C ASP A 60 -3.95 22.23 0.67
N PRO A 61 -2.91 23.01 1.03
CA PRO A 61 -1.74 22.48 1.73
C PRO A 61 -2.09 21.88 3.10
N LEU A 62 -3.08 22.45 3.79
CA LEU A 62 -3.45 22.02 5.13
C LEU A 62 -4.14 20.66 5.08
N LYS A 63 -5.05 20.44 4.12
CA LYS A 63 -5.67 19.13 3.90
C LYS A 63 -4.66 18.09 3.42
N LEU A 64 -3.69 18.45 2.58
CA LEU A 64 -2.62 17.54 2.16
C LEU A 64 -1.74 17.10 3.33
N GLU A 65 -1.34 18.04 4.19
CA GLU A 65 -0.61 17.70 5.41
C GLU A 65 -1.47 16.82 6.33
N THR A 66 -2.75 17.14 6.49
CA THR A 66 -3.67 16.30 7.28
C THR A 66 -3.74 14.87 6.74
N LEU A 67 -3.87 14.73 5.41
CA LEU A 67 -3.91 13.43 4.74
C LEU A 67 -2.62 12.62 4.99
N LYS A 68 -1.46 13.28 4.92
CA LYS A 68 -0.15 12.65 5.15
C LYS A 68 -0.02 12.00 6.53
N TYR A 69 -0.66 12.57 7.56
CA TYR A 69 -0.66 12.04 8.93
C TYR A 69 -1.94 11.25 9.28
N THR A 70 -2.82 10.98 8.31
CA THR A 70 -4.02 10.19 8.52
C THR A 70 -3.76 8.73 8.14
N PRO A 71 -3.89 7.75 9.06
CA PRO A 71 -3.66 6.35 8.76
C PRO A 71 -4.80 5.76 7.92
N SER A 72 -4.65 4.49 7.54
CA SER A 72 -5.60 3.78 6.69
C SER A 72 -5.68 4.33 5.26
N SER A 73 -6.64 3.87 4.48
CA SER A 73 -6.81 4.20 3.06
C SER A 73 -7.94 5.22 2.88
N ALA A 74 -7.61 6.48 2.60
CA ALA A 74 -8.58 7.57 2.46
C ALA A 74 -9.57 7.37 1.30
N LEU A 75 -9.15 6.71 0.23
CA LEU A 75 -10.00 6.35 -0.91
C LEU A 75 -10.74 5.03 -0.69
N GLY A 76 -10.57 4.37 0.46
CA GLY A 76 -10.98 2.98 0.65
C GLY A 76 -10.06 2.01 -0.08
N THR A 77 -10.39 0.71 -0.07
CA THR A 77 -9.55 -0.33 -0.68
C THR A 77 -10.37 -1.50 -1.20
N CYS A 78 -9.76 -2.32 -2.06
CA CYS A 78 -10.28 -3.61 -2.52
C CYS A 78 -9.15 -4.65 -2.61
N ARG A 79 -9.51 -5.91 -2.89
CA ARG A 79 -8.55 -7.00 -3.20
C ARG A 79 -8.87 -7.70 -4.53
N TYR A 80 -9.51 -6.98 -5.44
CA TYR A 80 -9.85 -7.51 -6.77
C TYR A 80 -8.59 -7.70 -7.62
N LYS A 81 -8.38 -8.92 -8.12
CA LYS A 81 -7.26 -9.27 -9.01
C LYS A 81 -7.78 -9.31 -10.45
N LEU A 82 -7.02 -8.72 -11.37
CA LEU A 82 -7.31 -8.87 -12.80
C LEU A 82 -6.70 -10.17 -13.32
N GLU A 83 -7.51 -10.97 -14.02
CA GLU A 83 -7.03 -12.07 -14.84
C GLU A 83 -6.21 -11.54 -16.04
N ASP A 84 -5.41 -12.37 -16.69
CA ASP A 84 -4.65 -11.94 -17.87
C ASP A 84 -5.58 -11.54 -19.02
N TRP A 85 -5.37 -10.35 -19.59
CA TRP A 85 -6.18 -9.79 -20.69
C TRP A 85 -6.17 -10.68 -21.94
N ARG A 86 -5.16 -11.54 -22.10
CA ARG A 86 -5.08 -12.52 -23.20
C ARG A 86 -6.13 -13.63 -23.08
N ASN A 87 -6.65 -13.86 -21.89
CA ASN A 87 -7.69 -14.86 -21.63
C ASN A 87 -9.09 -14.25 -21.67
N ASP A 88 -9.24 -13.02 -21.18
CA ASP A 88 -10.48 -12.26 -21.20
C ASP A 88 -10.20 -10.76 -21.35
N GLU A 89 -10.44 -10.25 -22.55
CA GLU A 89 -10.16 -8.86 -22.91
C GLU A 89 -11.29 -7.90 -22.49
N GLU A 90 -12.50 -8.40 -22.25
CA GLU A 90 -13.69 -7.56 -22.05
C GLU A 90 -13.58 -6.69 -20.79
N VAL A 91 -12.94 -7.23 -19.75
CA VAL A 91 -12.64 -6.50 -18.51
C VAL A 91 -11.73 -5.30 -18.79
N TYR A 92 -10.74 -5.47 -19.66
CA TYR A 92 -9.75 -4.44 -20.00
C TYR A 92 -10.35 -3.38 -20.93
N LYS A 93 -11.11 -3.79 -21.95
CA LYS A 93 -11.90 -2.87 -22.79
C LYS A 93 -12.78 -1.97 -21.95
N LYS A 94 -13.53 -2.57 -21.01
CA LYS A 94 -14.40 -1.81 -20.11
C LYS A 94 -13.61 -0.79 -19.27
N LEU A 95 -12.45 -1.16 -18.73
CA LEU A 95 -11.60 -0.21 -17.99
C LEU A 95 -11.12 0.93 -18.88
N THR A 96 -10.64 0.63 -20.09
CA THR A 96 -10.13 1.66 -21.01
C THR A 96 -11.25 2.54 -21.57
N ASP A 97 -12.45 2.01 -21.79
CA ASP A 97 -13.63 2.79 -22.16
C ASP A 97 -14.00 3.79 -21.06
N ILE A 98 -13.92 3.38 -19.79
CA ILE A 98 -14.10 4.27 -18.65
C ILE A 98 -12.98 5.32 -18.62
N PHE A 99 -11.72 4.93 -18.84
CA PHE A 99 -10.62 5.89 -18.91
C PHE A 99 -10.83 6.93 -20.02
N HIS A 100 -11.24 6.51 -21.23
CA HIS A 100 -11.56 7.42 -22.31
C HIS A 100 -12.75 8.32 -21.99
N LYS A 101 -13.82 7.77 -21.40
CA LYS A 101 -15.01 8.53 -20.97
C LYS A 101 -14.67 9.68 -20.02
N TYR A 102 -13.72 9.46 -19.11
CA TYR A 102 -13.28 10.47 -18.14
C TYR A 102 -12.00 11.21 -18.57
N GLU A 103 -11.56 11.03 -19.81
CA GLU A 103 -10.33 11.59 -20.37
C GLU A 103 -9.09 11.33 -19.49
N ILE A 104 -9.04 10.16 -18.86
CA ILE A 104 -7.93 9.70 -18.03
C ILE A 104 -6.76 9.34 -18.93
N LYS A 105 -5.68 10.12 -18.82
CA LYS A 105 -4.39 9.83 -19.45
C LYS A 105 -3.43 9.12 -18.52
N TYR A 106 -3.55 9.36 -17.22
CA TYR A 106 -2.66 8.78 -16.22
C TYR A 106 -3.47 7.97 -15.21
N PHE A 107 -3.03 6.75 -14.90
CA PHE A 107 -3.58 5.97 -13.80
C PHE A 107 -2.45 5.57 -12.85
N ILE A 108 -2.54 6.00 -11.59
CA ILE A 108 -1.59 5.63 -10.54
C ILE A 108 -2.28 4.71 -9.53
N TYR A 109 -1.76 3.49 -9.38
CA TYR A 109 -2.33 2.50 -8.47
C TYR A 109 -1.40 2.22 -7.30
N ILE A 110 -1.83 2.61 -6.09
CA ILE A 110 -1.07 2.46 -4.85
C ILE A 110 -1.37 1.10 -4.23
N GLY A 111 -0.37 0.21 -4.17
CA GLY A 111 -0.67 -1.18 -3.86
C GLY A 111 0.55 -2.09 -3.66
N GLY A 112 0.26 -3.37 -3.37
CA GLY A 112 1.27 -4.41 -3.12
C GLY A 112 1.42 -5.34 -4.33
N ASN A 113 1.90 -6.56 -4.11
CA ASN A 113 2.17 -7.55 -5.17
C ASN A 113 1.00 -7.71 -6.17
N ASP A 114 -0.21 -8.03 -5.70
CA ASP A 114 -1.40 -8.19 -6.55
C ASP A 114 -1.77 -6.91 -7.34
N SER A 115 -1.49 -5.74 -6.75
CA SER A 115 -1.75 -4.47 -7.41
C SER A 115 -0.70 -4.15 -8.46
N MET A 116 0.57 -4.51 -8.24
CA MET A 116 1.63 -4.36 -9.23
C MET A 116 1.42 -5.29 -10.43
N ASP A 117 0.90 -6.50 -10.19
CA ASP A 117 0.46 -7.40 -11.27
C ASP A 117 -0.68 -6.78 -12.10
N THR A 118 -1.67 -6.16 -11.43
CA THR A 118 -2.73 -5.39 -12.11
C THR A 118 -2.18 -4.24 -12.95
N VAL A 119 -1.24 -3.46 -12.40
CA VAL A 119 -0.55 -2.36 -13.09
C VAL A 119 0.18 -2.88 -14.33
N TYR A 120 0.93 -3.97 -14.19
CA TYR A 120 1.66 -4.57 -15.30
C TYR A 120 0.73 -5.01 -16.43
N LYS A 121 -0.29 -5.82 -16.11
CA LYS A 121 -1.23 -6.33 -17.13
C LYS A 121 -1.98 -5.22 -17.84
N LEU A 122 -2.43 -4.19 -17.11
CA LEU A 122 -3.14 -3.06 -17.69
C LEU A 122 -2.22 -2.17 -18.54
N SER A 123 -0.97 -1.95 -18.09
CA SER A 123 0.03 -1.22 -18.88
C SER A 123 0.40 -1.95 -20.17
N ASP A 124 0.58 -3.27 -20.10
CA ASP A 124 0.88 -4.11 -21.25
C ASP A 124 -0.29 -4.09 -22.25
N TYR A 125 -1.53 -4.23 -21.76
CA TYR A 125 -2.73 -4.10 -22.59
C TYR A 125 -2.80 -2.75 -23.32
N CYS A 126 -2.60 -1.63 -22.60
CA CYS A 126 -2.58 -0.30 -23.22
C CYS A 126 -1.48 -0.17 -24.28
N THR A 127 -0.29 -0.71 -24.00
CA THR A 127 0.85 -0.68 -24.93
C THR A 127 0.57 -1.51 -26.19
N LYS A 128 -0.03 -2.70 -26.05
CA LYS A 128 -0.32 -3.58 -27.18
C LYS A 128 -1.43 -3.07 -28.09
N ASN A 129 -2.31 -2.23 -27.57
CA ASN A 129 -3.43 -1.65 -28.31
C ASN A 129 -3.21 -0.17 -28.67
N ASP A 130 -1.96 0.32 -28.58
CA ASP A 130 -1.58 1.70 -28.90
C ASP A 130 -2.45 2.76 -28.21
N LEU A 131 -2.85 2.51 -26.95
CA LEU A 131 -3.65 3.42 -26.15
C LEU A 131 -2.74 4.46 -25.47
N ASP A 132 -3.03 5.74 -25.65
CA ASP A 132 -2.33 6.86 -24.98
C ASP A 132 -2.76 7.00 -23.51
N ILE A 133 -2.56 5.95 -22.72
CA ILE A 133 -2.86 5.86 -21.29
C ILE A 133 -1.63 5.32 -20.57
N VAL A 134 -1.09 6.12 -19.65
CA VAL A 134 0.09 5.80 -18.86
C VAL A 134 -0.34 5.19 -17.52
N ILE A 135 0.09 3.96 -17.27
CA ILE A 135 -0.22 3.19 -16.07
C ILE A 135 1.02 3.11 -15.18
N VAL A 136 0.90 3.50 -13.91
CA VAL A 136 2.03 3.54 -12.96
C VAL A 136 1.63 2.91 -11.64
N GLY A 137 2.50 2.06 -11.09
CA GLY A 137 2.37 1.52 -9.75
C GLY A 137 3.08 2.39 -8.72
N ALA A 138 2.46 2.59 -7.56
CA ALA A 138 3.11 3.15 -6.39
C ALA A 138 3.22 2.07 -5.29
N PRO A 139 4.43 1.67 -4.88
CA PRO A 139 4.64 0.53 -4.00
C PRO A 139 4.09 0.79 -2.60
N LYS A 140 3.46 -0.23 -2.02
CA LYS A 140 2.89 -0.23 -0.68
C LYS A 140 2.78 -1.65 -0.16
N THR A 141 3.34 -1.94 1.00
CA THR A 141 3.12 -3.20 1.73
C THR A 141 3.74 -3.07 3.12
N ILE A 142 3.10 -3.63 4.15
CA ILE A 142 3.72 -3.76 5.47
C ILE A 142 4.65 -4.99 5.52
N ASP A 143 4.44 -5.97 4.65
CA ASP A 143 5.17 -7.23 4.63
C ASP A 143 6.59 -7.08 4.06
N ASN A 144 6.92 -5.91 3.48
CA ASN A 144 8.20 -5.61 2.85
C ASN A 144 8.64 -6.62 1.77
N ASP A 145 7.67 -7.08 0.98
CA ASP A 145 7.77 -8.22 0.07
C ASP A 145 7.64 -7.83 -1.42
N LEU A 146 7.83 -6.55 -1.75
CA LEU A 146 8.00 -6.11 -3.14
C LEU A 146 9.47 -6.15 -3.52
N GLU A 147 9.78 -6.74 -4.67
CA GLU A 147 11.14 -6.79 -5.20
C GLU A 147 11.66 -5.41 -5.64
N ILE A 148 12.97 -5.33 -5.90
CA ILE A 148 13.71 -4.17 -6.43
C ILE A 148 13.86 -3.00 -5.45
N THR A 149 12.78 -2.59 -4.77
CA THR A 149 12.85 -1.54 -3.74
C THR A 149 13.57 -2.04 -2.49
N ASP A 150 14.41 -1.21 -1.88
CA ASP A 150 15.11 -1.55 -0.61
C ASP A 150 14.12 -1.80 0.53
N HIS A 151 13.09 -0.95 0.62
CA HIS A 151 11.99 -1.13 1.55
C HIS A 151 10.68 -0.58 0.98
N CYS A 152 9.58 -1.03 1.56
CA CYS A 152 8.23 -0.69 1.12
C CYS A 152 7.57 0.37 2.02
N PRO A 153 6.86 1.35 1.43
CA PRO A 153 6.03 2.27 2.22
C PRO A 153 4.99 1.52 3.07
N GLY A 154 5.06 1.73 4.38
CA GLY A 154 4.26 1.04 5.39
C GLY A 154 5.06 0.16 6.34
N PHE A 155 6.08 -0.53 5.83
CA PHE A 155 6.89 -1.45 6.62
C PHE A 155 7.57 -0.76 7.81
N GLY A 156 8.30 0.35 7.58
CA GLY A 156 9.04 1.02 8.64
C GLY A 156 8.16 1.48 9.82
N SER A 157 6.93 1.93 9.54
CA SER A 157 5.96 2.29 10.58
C SER A 157 5.46 1.06 11.37
N ALA A 158 5.17 -0.04 10.67
CA ALA A 158 4.75 -1.29 11.31
C ALA A 158 5.89 -1.91 12.14
N ALA A 159 7.11 -1.92 11.61
CA ALA A 159 8.31 -2.39 12.31
C ALA A 159 8.59 -1.57 13.58
N LYS A 160 8.46 -0.24 13.50
CA LYS A 160 8.58 0.63 14.69
C LYS A 160 7.53 0.30 15.75
N TYR A 161 6.27 0.10 15.34
CA TYR A 161 5.19 -0.28 16.26
C TYR A 161 5.52 -1.60 16.95
N ILE A 162 5.88 -2.63 16.20
CA ILE A 162 6.26 -3.94 16.74
C ILE A 162 7.42 -3.81 17.72
N ALA A 163 8.51 -3.14 17.33
CA ALA A 163 9.68 -2.97 18.19
C ALA A 163 9.35 -2.25 19.51
N THR A 164 8.52 -1.21 19.46
CA THR A 164 8.05 -0.50 20.66
C THR A 164 7.20 -1.41 21.54
N THR A 165 6.20 -2.09 20.99
CA THR A 165 5.30 -2.97 21.76
C THR A 165 6.05 -4.11 22.42
N ILE A 166 7.00 -4.75 21.73
CA ILE A 166 7.79 -5.84 22.31
C ILE A 166 8.68 -5.34 23.45
N ALA A 167 9.27 -4.14 23.32
CA ALA A 167 10.06 -3.53 24.40
C ALA A 167 9.20 -3.15 25.62
N GLU A 168 7.94 -2.77 25.42
CA GLU A 168 6.99 -2.48 26.51
C GLU A 168 6.56 -3.78 27.22
N LEU A 169 6.23 -4.82 26.46
CA LEU A 169 5.83 -6.14 27.00
C LEU A 169 6.97 -6.81 27.78
N GLU A 170 8.20 -6.66 27.32
CA GLU A 170 9.38 -7.16 28.05
C GLU A 170 9.49 -6.50 29.42
N ARG A 171 9.41 -5.16 29.50
CA ARG A 171 9.48 -4.43 30.77
C ARG A 171 8.36 -4.79 31.72
N ASP A 172 7.15 -4.95 31.19
CA ASP A 172 5.99 -5.41 31.97
C ASP A 172 6.24 -6.79 32.55
N THR A 173 6.65 -7.76 31.72
CA THR A 173 6.94 -9.13 32.14
C THR A 173 8.06 -9.18 33.19
N ALA A 174 9.12 -8.37 33.02
CA ALA A 174 10.25 -8.29 33.94
C ALA A 174 9.91 -7.64 35.29
N SER A 175 8.77 -6.97 35.42
CA SER A 175 8.35 -6.29 36.66
C SER A 175 7.73 -7.25 37.70
N TYR A 176 7.45 -8.49 37.31
CA TYR A 176 6.84 -9.49 38.17
C TYR A 176 7.87 -10.39 38.83
N ASP A 177 7.65 -10.72 40.11
CA ASP A 177 8.45 -11.72 40.85
C ASP A 177 8.04 -13.18 40.54
N ILE A 178 7.21 -13.41 39.53
CA ILE A 178 6.76 -14.73 39.09
C ILE A 178 7.27 -15.02 37.66
N PRO A 179 7.71 -16.26 37.36
CA PRO A 179 8.06 -16.63 36.00
C PRO A 179 6.84 -16.53 35.07
N ALA A 180 6.97 -15.77 33.99
CA ALA A 180 5.93 -15.58 32.98
C ALA A 180 6.51 -15.64 31.56
N VAL A 181 5.68 -16.08 30.61
CA VAL A 181 6.00 -16.11 29.18
C VAL A 181 4.91 -15.35 28.44
N THR A 182 5.30 -14.34 27.66
CA THR A 182 4.40 -13.57 26.80
C THR A 182 4.57 -14.03 25.35
N ILE A 183 3.50 -14.53 24.75
CA ILE A 183 3.46 -14.95 23.34
C ILE A 183 2.78 -13.86 22.53
N VAL A 184 3.45 -13.36 21.49
CA VAL A 184 2.94 -12.30 20.62
C VAL A 184 2.84 -12.81 19.18
N GLU A 185 1.63 -12.83 18.64
CA GLU A 185 1.39 -13.11 17.22
C GLU A 185 1.48 -11.80 16.42
N ILE A 186 2.31 -11.80 15.38
CA ILE A 186 2.57 -10.63 14.52
C ILE A 186 2.11 -10.99 13.10
N MET A 187 1.55 -10.02 12.38
CA MET A 187 1.23 -10.19 10.95
C MET A 187 2.49 -10.58 10.15
N GLY A 188 2.31 -11.32 9.05
CA GLY A 188 3.43 -11.75 8.20
C GLY A 188 3.18 -13.15 7.67
N ARG A 189 2.28 -13.28 6.69
CA ARG A 189 1.78 -14.57 6.21
C ARG A 189 2.86 -15.42 5.55
N ASN A 190 3.63 -14.80 4.65
CA ASN A 190 4.61 -15.47 3.79
C ASN A 190 6.02 -14.89 3.92
N ALA A 191 6.17 -13.78 4.68
CA ALA A 191 7.44 -13.10 4.90
C ALA A 191 7.56 -12.70 6.37
N GLY A 192 8.72 -12.95 6.95
CA GLY A 192 9.01 -12.78 8.37
C GLY A 192 9.52 -11.38 8.73
N TRP A 193 9.54 -10.40 7.81
CA TRP A 193 10.10 -9.07 8.05
C TRP A 193 9.49 -8.34 9.25
N LEU A 194 8.17 -8.42 9.41
CA LEU A 194 7.48 -7.85 10.56
C LEU A 194 7.88 -8.57 11.85
N THR A 195 7.83 -9.90 11.87
CA THR A 195 8.26 -10.69 13.03
C THR A 195 9.72 -10.44 13.38
N ALA A 196 10.61 -10.34 12.41
CA ALA A 196 12.02 -10.04 12.58
C ALA A 196 12.26 -8.66 13.20
N SER A 197 11.40 -7.67 12.91
CA SER A 197 11.50 -6.33 13.51
C SER A 197 11.33 -6.31 15.03
N SER A 198 10.74 -7.36 15.63
CA SER A 198 10.68 -7.52 17.09
C SER A 198 12.07 -7.54 17.73
N ALA A 199 13.10 -8.01 17.02
CA ALA A 199 14.49 -8.00 17.50
C ALA A 199 15.00 -6.58 17.79
N LEU A 200 14.44 -5.55 17.14
CA LEU A 200 14.82 -4.16 17.38
C LEU A 200 14.42 -3.66 18.78
N ALA A 201 13.53 -4.36 19.49
CA ALA A 201 13.21 -4.06 20.89
C ALA A 201 14.47 -4.02 21.78
N ARG A 202 15.45 -4.88 21.49
CA ARG A 202 16.75 -4.95 22.19
C ARG A 202 17.54 -3.64 22.13
N LEU A 203 17.31 -2.80 21.12
CA LEU A 203 17.95 -1.48 21.03
C LEU A 203 17.49 -0.52 22.15
N ASN A 204 16.37 -0.81 22.83
CA ASN A 204 15.90 -0.05 23.98
C ASN A 204 16.51 -0.50 25.32
N GLY A 205 17.59 -1.29 25.29
CA GLY A 205 18.34 -1.74 26.47
C GLY A 205 17.81 -3.02 27.13
N GLY A 206 16.78 -3.63 26.53
CA GLY A 206 16.24 -4.93 26.92
C GLY A 206 17.00 -6.11 26.30
N ALA A 207 16.79 -7.31 26.85
CA ALA A 207 17.30 -8.57 26.32
C ALA A 207 16.28 -9.28 25.40
N GLY A 208 14.99 -9.00 25.61
CA GLY A 208 13.88 -9.61 24.85
C GLY A 208 13.69 -9.04 23.43
N PRO A 209 12.95 -9.74 22.55
CA PRO A 209 12.31 -11.05 22.80
C PRO A 209 13.34 -12.19 22.81
N ASP A 210 13.13 -13.20 23.65
CA ASP A 210 14.04 -14.36 23.75
C ASP A 210 13.98 -15.26 22.52
N LEU A 211 12.77 -15.44 21.96
CA LEU A 211 12.49 -16.33 20.83
C LEU A 211 11.75 -15.57 19.73
N ILE A 212 12.18 -15.77 18.48
CA ILE A 212 11.58 -15.17 17.28
C ILE A 212 11.38 -16.27 16.24
N TYR A 213 10.13 -16.55 15.90
CA TYR A 213 9.75 -17.60 14.95
C TYR A 213 9.36 -17.01 13.60
N LEU A 214 10.24 -17.13 12.62
CA LEU A 214 10.05 -16.62 11.26
C LEU A 214 9.33 -17.66 10.39
N CYS A 215 8.43 -17.22 9.50
CA CYS A 215 7.67 -18.13 8.64
C CYS A 215 8.53 -18.84 7.57
N GLU A 216 9.72 -18.33 7.27
CA GLU A 216 10.68 -18.90 6.33
C GLU A 216 11.34 -20.19 6.86
N ARG A 217 11.24 -20.45 8.16
CA ARG A 217 11.74 -21.68 8.78
C ARG A 217 10.57 -22.51 9.27
N ALA A 218 10.58 -23.80 8.96
CA ALA A 218 9.64 -24.74 9.56
C ALA A 218 9.77 -24.70 11.08
N PHE A 219 8.63 -24.69 11.78
CA PHE A 219 8.61 -24.74 13.23
C PHE A 219 9.10 -26.10 13.72
N ASP A 220 10.09 -26.08 14.61
CA ASP A 220 10.55 -27.26 15.33
C ASP A 220 9.98 -27.25 16.75
N LYS A 221 9.50 -28.41 17.20
CA LYS A 221 8.89 -28.58 18.52
C LYS A 221 9.89 -29.03 19.58
N GLU A 222 11.04 -29.55 19.16
CA GLU A 222 12.13 -30.05 20.02
C GLU A 222 13.19 -28.97 20.25
#